data_AF-A0A3D8RQF3-F1
#
_entry.id   AF-A0A3D8RQF3-F1
#
_cell.length_a   1.000
_cell.length_b   1.000
_cell.length_c   1.000
_cell.angle_alpha   90.00
_cell.angle_beta   90.00
_cell.angle_gamma   90.00
#
_symmetry.space_group_name_H-M   'P 1'
#
loop_
_entity.id
_entity.type
_entity.pdbx_description
1 polymer ?
#
loop_
_entity_poly.entity_id
_entity_poly.type
_entity_poly.pdbx_seq_one_letter_code
_entity_poly.pdbx_strand_id
1 'polypeptide(L)'
;MASAIRQRYQHSAHTTLNTPILDYALDSGDKSLVESESVLKTAVRQLLISWEDLPDWAKDNEYMHSGFRPISNSYSECFKSLGYLHNETGNIYSHLLATIWMFGLAAWRGGLFCIIYGLPHFHKSFSLYACLLPQAGLSGYHYRDEWLLSAGTMLDLAAQLSGAIFVLSIRKFRTPAWRPIRGLLFSFMASSAFYPIIIAICQVGWKRANIEYGASSYMLTIIIYLISVTIYAIRFPEAWKPGQFDIWGQSHQLFHIGMVIGLTIHFGAFMTAVDQFYSVKDGVC
;
A
#
# COMPACT_ATOMS: atom_id res chain seq x y z
N MET A 1 -6.94 22.09 -24.22
CA MET A 1 -7.92 21.47 -23.30
C MET A 1 -7.52 21.61 -21.82
N ALA A 2 -6.27 21.30 -21.43
CA ALA A 2 -5.75 21.60 -20.08
C ALA A 2 -5.74 23.11 -19.72
N SER A 3 -5.62 24.00 -20.72
CA SER A 3 -5.70 25.46 -20.53
C SER A 3 -7.12 25.97 -20.21
N ALA A 4 -8.16 25.32 -20.72
CA ALA A 4 -9.56 25.71 -20.51
C ALA A 4 -10.08 25.29 -19.12
N ILE A 5 -9.61 24.13 -18.63
CA ILE A 5 -9.87 23.67 -17.25
C ILE A 5 -9.08 24.52 -16.25
N ARG A 6 -7.82 24.87 -16.57
CA ARG A 6 -7.03 25.84 -15.78
C ARG A 6 -7.71 27.20 -15.73
N GLN A 7 -8.26 27.69 -16.85
CA GLN A 7 -9.03 28.92 -16.88
C GLN A 7 -10.33 28.83 -16.09
N ARG A 8 -11.11 27.73 -16.14
CA ARG A 8 -12.32 27.60 -15.32
C ARG A 8 -12.05 27.43 -13.83
N TYR A 9 -10.97 26.75 -13.45
CA TYR A 9 -10.56 26.60 -12.05
C TYR A 9 -9.98 27.90 -11.49
N GLN A 10 -9.12 28.57 -12.27
CA GLN A 10 -8.65 29.92 -11.93
C GLN A 10 -9.80 30.92 -11.94
N HIS A 11 -10.78 30.80 -12.83
CA HIS A 11 -11.93 31.70 -12.87
C HIS A 11 -12.90 31.41 -11.72
N SER A 12 -13.17 30.17 -11.35
CA SER A 12 -14.03 29.86 -10.19
C SER A 12 -13.36 30.31 -8.87
N ALA A 13 -12.06 30.02 -8.70
CA ALA A 13 -11.28 30.48 -7.54
C ALA A 13 -11.04 32.00 -7.54
N HIS A 14 -10.78 32.65 -8.70
CA HIS A 14 -10.69 34.11 -8.78
C HIS A 14 -12.07 34.79 -8.68
N THR A 15 -13.18 34.17 -9.07
CA THR A 15 -14.50 34.82 -8.98
C THR A 15 -15.01 34.82 -7.54
N THR A 16 -14.61 33.85 -6.71
CA THR A 16 -14.87 33.88 -5.26
C THR A 16 -13.86 34.72 -4.47
N LEU A 17 -12.62 34.90 -4.96
CA LEU A 17 -11.60 35.75 -4.31
C LEU A 17 -11.52 37.20 -4.83
N ASN A 18 -12.03 37.51 -6.03
CA ASN A 18 -12.14 38.88 -6.54
C ASN A 18 -13.47 39.53 -6.12
N THR A 19 -13.88 39.35 -4.86
CA THR A 19 -14.90 40.23 -4.29
C THR A 19 -14.27 41.60 -4.08
N PRO A 20 -14.95 42.72 -4.44
CA PRO A 20 -14.49 44.10 -4.23
C PRO A 20 -14.06 44.43 -2.79
N ILE A 21 -14.42 43.56 -1.84
CA ILE A 21 -14.06 43.60 -0.42
C ILE A 21 -12.53 43.41 -0.21
N LEU A 22 -11.86 42.63 -1.06
CA LEU A 22 -10.44 42.29 -0.90
C LEU A 22 -9.50 43.45 -1.29
N ASP A 23 -9.82 44.15 -2.37
CA ASP A 23 -9.06 45.35 -2.79
C ASP A 23 -9.25 46.51 -1.79
N TYR A 24 -10.43 46.62 -1.16
CA TYR A 24 -10.71 47.62 -0.12
C TYR A 24 -9.95 47.33 1.19
N ALA A 25 -9.81 46.07 1.57
CA ALA A 25 -9.11 45.63 2.79
C ALA A 25 -7.59 45.86 2.74
N LEU A 26 -6.98 45.70 1.56
CA LEU A 26 -5.55 45.93 1.36
C LEU A 26 -5.19 47.42 1.39
N ASP A 27 -6.10 48.30 0.94
CA ASP A 27 -5.93 49.75 0.97
C ASP A 27 -6.17 50.34 2.38
N SER A 28 -6.98 49.67 3.22
CA SER A 28 -7.33 50.15 4.57
C SER A 28 -6.32 49.79 5.66
N GLY A 29 -5.31 48.94 5.38
CA GLY A 29 -4.25 48.58 6.33
C GLY A 29 -4.70 47.78 7.55
N ASP A 30 -5.90 47.19 7.52
CA ASP A 30 -6.50 46.48 8.64
C ASP A 30 -5.96 45.03 8.73
N LYS A 31 -5.15 44.77 9.76
CA LYS A 31 -4.52 43.46 9.99
C LYS A 31 -5.53 42.33 10.19
N SER A 32 -6.73 42.62 10.68
CA SER A 32 -7.79 41.61 10.87
C SER A 32 -8.34 41.10 9.54
N LEU A 33 -8.35 41.95 8.51
CA LEU A 33 -8.80 41.59 7.16
C LEU A 33 -7.73 40.79 6.41
N VAL A 34 -6.44 41.09 6.60
CA VAL A 34 -5.33 40.29 6.05
C VAL A 34 -5.25 38.89 6.67
N GLU A 35 -5.49 38.78 7.98
CA GLU A 35 -5.57 37.48 8.66
C GLU A 35 -6.76 36.67 8.13
N SER A 36 -7.95 37.28 8.00
CA SER A 36 -9.11 36.61 7.41
C SER A 36 -8.91 36.23 5.94
N GLU A 37 -8.19 37.02 5.14
CA GLU A 37 -7.78 36.65 3.76
C GLU A 37 -6.86 35.42 3.75
N SER A 38 -5.87 35.37 4.64
CA SER A 38 -4.96 34.22 4.74
C SER A 38 -5.69 32.93 5.14
N VAL A 39 -6.67 33.06 6.05
CA VAL A 39 -7.55 31.97 6.48
C VAL A 39 -8.49 31.56 5.35
N LEU A 40 -9.10 32.50 4.63
CA LEU A 40 -9.93 32.24 3.45
C LEU A 40 -9.16 31.57 2.33
N LYS A 41 -7.95 32.04 2.01
CA LYS A 41 -7.07 31.39 1.02
C LYS A 41 -6.71 29.97 1.44
N THR A 42 -6.52 29.73 2.73
CA THR A 42 -6.27 28.39 3.28
C THR A 42 -7.53 27.52 3.18
N ALA A 43 -8.70 28.03 3.56
CA ALA A 43 -9.98 27.33 3.49
C ALA A 43 -10.40 27.01 2.05
N VAL A 44 -10.21 27.94 1.10
CA VAL A 44 -10.45 27.75 -0.32
C VAL A 44 -9.46 26.75 -0.94
N ARG A 45 -8.20 26.70 -0.46
CA ARG A 45 -7.24 25.67 -0.87
C ARG A 45 -7.56 24.29 -0.31
N GLN A 46 -8.21 24.22 0.85
CA GLN A 46 -8.66 22.99 1.51
C GLN A 46 -10.06 22.57 1.08
N LEU A 47 -10.73 23.35 0.22
CA LEU A 47 -12.07 23.07 -0.26
C LEU A 47 -12.03 21.81 -1.14
N LEU A 48 -12.61 20.74 -0.60
CA LEU A 48 -12.63 19.44 -1.25
C LEU A 48 -13.61 19.45 -2.42
N ILE A 49 -13.21 18.78 -3.50
CA ILE A 49 -13.94 18.69 -4.75
C ILE A 49 -15.00 17.58 -4.65
N SER A 50 -16.14 17.78 -5.31
CA SER A 50 -17.19 16.76 -5.46
C SER A 50 -16.86 15.78 -6.60
N TRP A 51 -17.49 14.60 -6.61
CA TRP A 51 -17.31 13.63 -7.70
C TRP A 51 -17.62 14.23 -9.07
N GLU A 52 -18.70 15.01 -9.19
CA GLU A 52 -19.16 15.56 -10.46
C GLU A 52 -18.13 16.49 -11.10
N ASP A 53 -17.45 17.28 -10.25
CA ASP A 53 -16.46 18.29 -10.62
C ASP A 53 -15.06 17.73 -10.92
N LEU A 54 -14.82 16.45 -10.63
CA LEU A 54 -13.56 15.80 -10.99
C LEU A 54 -13.42 15.71 -12.52
N PRO A 55 -12.19 15.83 -13.06
CA PRO A 55 -11.96 15.47 -14.44
C PRO A 55 -12.06 13.96 -14.62
N ASP A 56 -12.48 13.53 -15.81
CA ASP A 56 -12.78 12.11 -16.10
C ASP A 56 -11.64 11.14 -15.82
N TRP A 57 -10.38 11.59 -15.96
CA TRP A 57 -9.21 10.75 -15.68
C TRP A 57 -8.99 10.48 -14.19
N ALA A 58 -9.55 11.31 -13.30
CA ALA A 58 -9.47 11.17 -11.84
C ALA A 58 -10.68 10.45 -11.24
N LYS A 59 -11.73 10.22 -12.04
CA LYS A 59 -12.95 9.51 -11.65
C LYS A 59 -12.71 8.00 -11.57
N ASP A 60 -12.22 7.51 -10.42
CA ASP A 60 -11.95 6.09 -10.22
C ASP A 60 -13.13 5.33 -9.56
N ASN A 61 -13.76 5.90 -8.54
CA ASN A 61 -14.81 5.24 -7.77
C ASN A 61 -16.08 6.06 -7.68
N GLU A 62 -17.10 5.71 -8.47
CA GLU A 62 -18.37 6.42 -8.56
C GLU A 62 -19.22 6.43 -7.28
N TYR A 63 -18.93 5.54 -6.33
CA TYR A 63 -19.62 5.49 -5.04
C TYR A 63 -19.13 6.55 -4.04
N MET A 64 -18.02 7.21 -4.36
CA MET A 64 -17.42 8.27 -3.55
C MET A 64 -17.91 9.61 -4.09
N HIS A 65 -18.65 10.37 -3.30
CA HIS A 65 -19.37 11.55 -3.82
C HIS A 65 -18.63 12.87 -3.54
N SER A 66 -17.75 12.90 -2.54
CA SER A 66 -17.06 14.10 -2.09
C SER A 66 -15.71 13.79 -1.44
N GLY A 67 -15.04 14.81 -0.93
CA GLY A 67 -13.80 14.66 -0.18
C GLY A 67 -12.54 14.61 -1.03
N PHE A 68 -12.64 14.88 -2.33
CA PHE A 68 -11.50 14.79 -3.24
C PHE A 68 -10.58 15.99 -3.12
N ARG A 69 -9.27 15.73 -3.12
CA ARG A 69 -8.27 16.79 -3.10
C ARG A 69 -8.28 17.58 -4.43
N PRO A 70 -8.12 18.91 -4.37
CA PRO A 70 -7.78 19.73 -5.53
C PRO A 70 -6.60 19.20 -6.36
N ILE A 71 -6.76 19.22 -7.67
CA ILE A 71 -5.69 18.82 -8.58
C ILE A 71 -4.67 19.96 -8.65
N SER A 72 -3.47 19.67 -8.17
CA SER A 72 -2.32 20.56 -8.27
C SER A 72 -1.22 19.91 -9.09
N ASN A 73 -0.56 20.69 -9.94
CA ASN A 73 0.66 20.26 -10.67
C ASN A 73 1.92 20.61 -9.86
N SER A 74 1.84 20.50 -8.53
CA SER A 74 2.91 20.91 -7.61
C SER A 74 3.10 19.86 -6.52
N TYR A 75 4.31 19.32 -6.44
CA TYR A 75 4.69 18.38 -5.38
C TYR A 75 4.55 19.00 -3.99
N SER A 76 4.86 20.29 -3.83
CA SER A 76 4.73 20.99 -2.55
C SER A 76 3.27 21.04 -2.08
N GLU A 77 2.33 21.29 -2.99
CA GLU A 77 0.90 21.28 -2.65
C GLU A 77 0.39 19.87 -2.33
N CYS A 78 0.91 18.84 -3.01
CA CYS A 78 0.65 17.44 -2.63
C CYS A 78 1.17 17.11 -1.23
N PHE A 79 2.38 17.58 -0.85
CA PHE A 79 2.91 17.38 0.50
C PHE A 79 2.11 18.12 1.57
N LYS A 80 1.66 19.35 1.28
CA LYS A 80 0.76 20.08 2.19
C LYS A 80 -0.56 19.36 2.42
N SER A 81 -1.00 18.51 1.48
CA SER A 81 -2.22 17.72 1.65
C SER A 81 -2.15 16.69 2.76
N LEU A 82 -0.95 16.34 3.23
CA LEU A 82 -0.78 15.51 4.43
C LEU A 82 -1.32 16.21 5.69
N GLY A 83 -1.42 17.55 5.69
CA GLY A 83 -1.86 18.34 6.83
C GLY A 83 -3.39 18.51 6.97
N TYR A 84 -4.20 17.98 6.05
CA TYR A 84 -5.67 18.08 6.13
C TYR A 84 -6.36 16.80 5.68
N LEU A 85 -7.63 16.65 6.05
CA LEU A 85 -8.43 15.47 5.75
C LEU A 85 -9.01 15.51 4.33
N HIS A 86 -8.86 14.41 3.62
CA HIS A 86 -9.42 14.16 2.29
C HIS A 86 -9.55 12.65 2.06
N ASN A 87 -10.18 12.24 0.97
CA ASN A 87 -10.46 10.84 0.64
C ASN A 87 -9.21 9.94 0.57
N GLU A 88 -8.06 10.49 0.16
CA GLU A 88 -6.78 9.77 0.14
C GLU A 88 -6.04 9.73 1.50
N THR A 89 -6.50 10.46 2.54
CA THR A 89 -5.76 10.57 3.81
C THR A 89 -5.54 9.19 4.43
N GLY A 90 -6.61 8.41 4.59
CA GLY A 90 -6.49 7.05 5.15
C GLY A 90 -5.59 6.14 4.32
N ASN A 91 -5.63 6.25 2.99
CA ASN A 91 -4.79 5.45 2.08
C ASN A 91 -3.29 5.76 2.25
N ILE A 92 -2.95 7.05 2.36
CA ILE A 92 -1.56 7.49 2.54
C ILE A 92 -1.03 7.05 3.91
N TYR A 93 -1.78 7.33 4.98
CA TYR A 93 -1.32 7.04 6.33
C TYR A 93 -1.29 5.54 6.63
N SER A 94 -2.22 4.73 6.08
CA SER A 94 -2.15 3.27 6.23
C SER A 94 -0.85 2.70 5.65
N HIS A 95 -0.41 3.20 4.50
CA HIS A 95 0.87 2.80 3.91
C HIS A 95 2.09 3.31 4.67
N LEU A 96 2.05 4.56 5.14
CA LEU A 96 3.16 5.14 5.90
C LEU A 96 3.37 4.40 7.22
N LEU A 97 2.30 4.18 7.97
CA LEU A 97 2.33 3.43 9.23
C LEU A 97 2.78 1.99 9.01
N ALA A 98 2.29 1.35 7.94
CA ALA A 98 2.75 0.01 7.55
C ALA A 98 4.24 -0.03 7.25
N THR A 99 4.76 0.97 6.54
CA THR A 99 6.19 1.05 6.22
C THR A 99 7.00 1.16 7.51
N ILE A 100 6.64 2.09 8.40
CA ILE A 100 7.32 2.25 9.70
C ILE A 100 7.25 0.94 10.50
N TRP A 101 6.08 0.33 10.57
CA TRP A 101 5.85 -0.94 11.28
C TRP A 101 6.73 -2.07 10.74
N MET A 102 6.70 -2.30 9.44
CA MET A 102 7.41 -3.42 8.83
C MET A 102 8.93 -3.25 8.89
N PHE A 103 9.44 -2.03 8.67
CA PHE A 103 10.86 -1.74 8.84
C PHE A 103 11.30 -1.87 10.30
N GLY A 104 10.49 -1.37 11.24
CA GLY A 104 10.74 -1.51 12.68
C GLY A 104 10.74 -2.97 13.13
N LEU A 105 9.78 -3.77 12.67
CA LEU A 105 9.67 -5.19 12.96
C LEU A 105 10.86 -5.97 12.39
N ALA A 106 11.24 -5.71 11.14
CA ALA A 106 12.41 -6.33 10.51
C ALA A 106 13.71 -5.96 11.25
N ALA A 107 13.87 -4.70 11.65
CA ALA A 107 15.04 -4.25 12.40
C ALA A 107 15.11 -4.88 13.80
N TRP A 108 13.99 -4.87 14.53
CA TRP A 108 13.88 -5.53 15.82
C TRP A 108 14.24 -7.01 15.70
N ARG A 109 13.66 -7.71 14.72
CA ARG A 109 13.84 -9.15 14.60
C ARG A 109 15.21 -9.54 14.08
N GLY A 110 15.80 -8.75 13.20
CA GLY A 110 17.20 -8.89 12.78
C GLY A 110 18.18 -8.62 13.92
N GLY A 111 17.91 -7.63 14.77
CA GLY A 111 18.69 -7.38 15.98
C GLY A 111 18.65 -8.56 16.96
N LEU A 112 17.45 -9.07 17.24
CA LEU A 112 17.26 -10.26 18.08
C LEU A 112 17.96 -11.50 17.50
N PHE A 113 17.87 -11.69 16.18
CA PHE A 113 18.54 -12.79 15.49
C PHE A 113 20.06 -12.73 15.66
N CYS A 114 20.68 -11.55 15.55
CA CYS A 114 22.11 -11.36 15.81
C CYS A 114 22.50 -11.65 17.26
N ILE A 115 21.62 -11.37 18.23
CA ILE A 115 21.88 -11.65 19.65
C ILE A 115 21.86 -13.15 19.91
N ILE A 116 20.90 -13.88 19.32
CA ILE A 116 20.71 -15.32 19.53
C ILE A 116 21.77 -16.16 18.80
N TYR A 117 22.02 -15.86 17.52
CA TYR A 117 22.89 -16.68 16.65
C TYR A 117 24.26 -16.04 16.38
N GLY A 118 24.52 -14.83 16.89
CA GLY A 118 25.82 -14.17 16.84
C GLY A 118 26.06 -13.24 15.65
N LEU A 119 27.05 -12.36 15.82
CA LEU A 119 27.52 -11.36 14.84
C LEU A 119 27.93 -11.90 13.45
N PRO A 120 28.46 -13.13 13.28
CA PRO A 120 28.79 -13.65 11.94
C PRO A 120 27.57 -13.69 10.99
N HIS A 121 26.36 -13.68 11.53
CA HIS A 121 25.13 -13.68 10.74
C HIS A 121 24.53 -12.28 10.53
N PHE A 122 25.19 -11.20 10.96
CA PHE A 122 24.71 -9.81 10.80
C PHE A 122 24.43 -9.44 9.33
N HIS A 123 25.27 -9.89 8.41
CA HIS A 123 25.05 -9.71 6.96
C HIS A 123 23.82 -10.46 6.43
N LYS A 124 23.40 -11.54 7.11
CA LYS A 124 22.21 -12.33 6.80
C LYS A 124 20.94 -11.73 7.41
N SER A 125 21.08 -10.94 8.47
CA SER A 125 20.02 -10.09 9.00
C SER A 125 19.58 -9.02 8.00
N PHE A 126 20.46 -8.61 7.07
CA PHE A 126 20.07 -7.74 5.94
C PHE A 126 19.13 -8.43 4.95
N SER A 127 19.23 -9.76 4.80
CA SER A 127 18.28 -10.54 4.00
C SER A 127 16.86 -10.50 4.57
N LEU A 128 16.69 -10.23 5.88
CA LEU A 128 15.37 -10.03 6.50
C LEU A 128 14.69 -8.74 6.03
N TYR A 129 15.47 -7.70 5.71
CA TYR A 129 14.94 -6.49 5.07
C TYR A 129 14.59 -6.75 3.60
N ALA A 130 15.32 -7.66 2.93
CA ALA A 130 14.93 -8.12 1.61
C ALA A 130 13.61 -8.92 1.66
N CYS A 131 13.23 -9.52 2.79
CA CYS A 131 11.92 -10.17 2.99
C CYS A 131 10.76 -9.18 3.14
N LEU A 132 11.03 -7.88 3.23
CA LEU A 132 10.01 -6.83 3.04
C LEU A 132 9.58 -6.72 1.58
N LEU A 133 10.40 -7.26 0.66
CA LEU A 133 9.93 -7.69 -0.65
C LEU A 133 9.38 -9.12 -0.45
N PRO A 134 8.12 -9.41 -0.81
CA PRO A 134 7.44 -10.69 -0.53
C PRO A 134 8.14 -12.00 -0.98
N GLN A 135 9.37 -11.97 -1.49
CA GLN A 135 10.02 -13.11 -2.14
C GLN A 135 11.46 -13.45 -1.68
N ALA A 136 12.20 -12.57 -1.00
CA ALA A 136 13.66 -12.75 -0.94
C ALA A 136 14.17 -13.77 0.10
N GLY A 137 13.28 -14.32 0.95
CA GLY A 137 13.71 -15.04 2.15
C GLY A 137 13.92 -16.56 2.00
N LEU A 138 13.14 -17.23 1.15
CA LEU A 138 13.01 -18.69 1.22
C LEU A 138 14.06 -19.47 0.41
N SER A 139 14.72 -18.87 -0.59
CA SER A 139 15.60 -19.60 -1.50
C SER A 139 16.98 -19.96 -0.91
N GLY A 140 17.46 -19.22 0.09
CA GLY A 140 18.83 -19.36 0.61
C GLY A 140 18.99 -20.30 1.81
N TYR A 141 17.90 -20.80 2.39
CA TYR A 141 17.96 -21.44 3.72
C TYR A 141 17.46 -22.88 3.77
N HIS A 142 16.72 -23.38 2.78
CA HIS A 142 15.97 -24.62 2.98
C HIS A 142 16.06 -25.53 1.77
N TYR A 143 16.49 -26.77 2.04
CA TYR A 143 16.47 -27.99 1.21
C TYR A 143 17.80 -28.49 0.65
N ARG A 144 17.91 -29.82 0.70
CA ARG A 144 19.03 -30.65 0.24
C ARG A 144 19.21 -30.61 -1.29
N ASP A 145 18.18 -30.16 -2.02
CA ASP A 145 18.16 -29.95 -3.47
C ASP A 145 18.00 -28.45 -3.80
N GLU A 146 19.10 -27.70 -3.67
CA GLU A 146 19.16 -26.24 -3.84
C GLU A 146 18.61 -25.74 -5.21
N TRP A 147 18.60 -26.60 -6.22
CA TRP A 147 18.25 -26.25 -7.60
C TRP A 147 16.76 -26.00 -7.84
N LEU A 148 15.87 -26.86 -7.33
CA LEU A 148 14.42 -26.75 -7.61
C LEU A 148 13.81 -25.50 -6.95
N LEU A 149 14.25 -25.20 -5.73
CA LEU A 149 13.77 -24.03 -5.00
C LEU A 149 14.35 -22.73 -5.60
N SER A 150 15.65 -22.73 -5.91
CA SER A 150 16.30 -21.58 -6.57
C SER A 150 15.71 -21.29 -7.95
N ALA A 151 15.48 -22.33 -8.77
CA ALA A 151 14.82 -22.17 -10.06
C ALA A 151 13.38 -21.65 -9.92
N GLY A 152 12.63 -22.14 -8.93
CA GLY A 152 11.29 -21.64 -8.61
C GLY A 152 11.28 -20.15 -8.24
N THR A 153 12.21 -19.71 -7.38
CA THR A 153 12.34 -18.30 -7.01
C THR A 153 12.76 -17.43 -8.19
N MET A 154 13.66 -17.90 -9.06
CA MET A 154 14.03 -17.14 -10.26
C MET A 154 12.88 -17.01 -11.25
N LEU A 155 12.08 -18.07 -11.45
CA LEU A 155 10.87 -18.02 -12.27
C LEU A 155 9.84 -17.04 -11.71
N ASP A 156 9.66 -17.02 -10.40
CA ASP A 156 8.76 -16.07 -9.74
C ASP A 156 9.22 -14.61 -9.91
N LEU A 157 10.50 -14.31 -9.67
CA LEU A 157 11.06 -12.99 -9.90
C LEU A 157 10.91 -12.54 -11.36
N ALA A 158 11.14 -13.44 -12.32
CA ALA A 158 10.94 -13.16 -13.73
C ALA A 158 9.46 -12.88 -14.08
N ALA A 159 8.53 -13.64 -13.50
CA ALA A 159 7.09 -13.43 -13.67
C ALA A 159 6.66 -12.07 -13.12
N GLN A 160 7.17 -11.67 -11.95
CA GLN A 160 6.87 -10.37 -11.36
C GLN A 160 7.45 -9.21 -12.15
N LEU A 161 8.71 -9.31 -12.61
CA LEU A 161 9.31 -8.28 -13.45
C LEU A 161 8.51 -8.12 -14.75
N SER A 162 8.11 -9.23 -15.36
CA SER A 162 7.27 -9.25 -16.56
C SER A 162 5.90 -8.61 -16.30
N GLY A 163 5.28 -8.92 -15.16
CA GLY A 163 4.04 -8.30 -14.70
C GLY A 163 4.18 -6.79 -14.50
N ALA A 164 5.24 -6.33 -13.84
CA ALA A 164 5.51 -4.91 -13.65
C ALA A 164 5.69 -4.18 -14.99
N ILE A 165 6.47 -4.75 -15.92
CA ILE A 165 6.63 -4.22 -17.27
C ILE A 165 5.28 -4.13 -17.97
N PHE A 166 4.48 -5.20 -17.97
CA PHE A 166 3.15 -5.24 -18.58
C PHE A 166 2.24 -4.13 -18.05
N VAL A 167 2.17 -3.96 -16.73
CA VAL A 167 1.37 -2.92 -16.06
C VAL A 167 1.82 -1.52 -16.45
N LEU A 168 3.13 -1.30 -16.57
CA LEU A 168 3.70 0.01 -16.94
C LEU A 168 3.53 0.31 -18.43
N SER A 169 3.56 -0.71 -19.30
CA SER A 169 3.45 -0.56 -20.76
C SER A 169 2.01 -0.29 -21.23
N ILE A 170 1.00 -0.82 -20.55
CA ILE A 170 -0.40 -0.74 -21.02
C ILE A 170 -1.16 0.37 -20.29
N ARG A 171 -1.33 1.52 -20.96
CA ARG A 171 -2.08 2.67 -20.41
C ARG A 171 -3.53 2.34 -20.03
N LYS A 172 -4.20 1.43 -20.77
CA LYS A 172 -5.57 0.97 -20.46
C LYS A 172 -5.68 0.33 -19.07
N PHE A 173 -4.61 -0.27 -18.57
CA PHE A 173 -4.58 -0.94 -17.26
C PHE A 173 -4.80 0.03 -16.08
N ARG A 174 -4.63 1.35 -16.31
CA ARG A 174 -4.90 2.40 -15.33
C ARG A 174 -6.37 2.80 -15.26
N THR A 175 -7.20 2.38 -16.22
CA THR A 175 -8.62 2.77 -16.25
C THR A 175 -9.43 1.98 -15.21
N PRO A 176 -10.53 2.55 -14.68
CA PRO A 176 -11.37 1.87 -13.69
C PRO A 176 -11.94 0.54 -14.18
N ALA A 177 -12.23 0.44 -15.49
CA ALA A 177 -12.75 -0.77 -16.13
C ALA A 177 -11.82 -2.00 -16.01
N TRP A 178 -10.50 -1.78 -15.88
CA TRP A 178 -9.50 -2.86 -15.76
C TRP A 178 -9.19 -3.21 -14.29
N ARG A 179 -9.88 -2.60 -13.31
CA ARG A 179 -9.64 -2.86 -11.88
C ARG A 179 -9.70 -4.35 -11.50
N PRO A 180 -10.68 -5.16 -11.95
CA PRO A 180 -10.72 -6.59 -11.61
C PRO A 180 -9.53 -7.35 -12.20
N ILE A 181 -9.13 -7.03 -13.43
CA ILE A 181 -7.98 -7.65 -14.10
C ILE A 181 -6.69 -7.30 -13.35
N ARG A 182 -6.58 -6.06 -12.87
CA ARG A 182 -5.45 -5.61 -12.05
C ARG A 182 -5.38 -6.34 -10.71
N GLY A 183 -6.52 -6.47 -10.02
CA GLY A 183 -6.61 -7.27 -8.81
C GLY A 183 -6.18 -8.72 -9.06
N LEU A 184 -6.70 -9.34 -10.12
CA LEU A 184 -6.37 -10.72 -10.51
C LEU A 184 -4.88 -10.91 -10.83
N LEU A 185 -4.27 -10.01 -11.61
CA LEU A 185 -2.84 -10.06 -11.93
C LEU A 185 -1.99 -10.02 -10.65
N PHE A 186 -2.27 -9.07 -9.75
CA PHE A 186 -1.53 -8.95 -8.50
C PHE A 186 -1.81 -10.13 -7.56
N SER A 187 -3.01 -10.71 -7.57
CA SER A 187 -3.29 -11.95 -6.84
C SER A 187 -2.45 -13.12 -7.36
N PHE A 188 -2.34 -13.31 -8.67
CA PHE A 188 -1.47 -14.36 -9.23
C PHE A 188 0.00 -14.16 -8.88
N MET A 189 0.49 -12.92 -8.97
CA MET A 189 1.86 -12.56 -8.56
C MET A 189 2.11 -12.74 -7.06
N ALA A 190 1.08 -12.61 -6.23
CA ALA A 190 1.20 -12.85 -4.79
C ALA A 190 1.11 -14.35 -4.46
N SER A 191 0.28 -15.11 -5.19
CA SER A 191 0.09 -16.55 -4.98
C SER A 191 1.37 -17.37 -5.22
N SER A 192 2.23 -16.94 -6.13
CA SER A 192 3.51 -17.61 -6.41
C SER A 192 4.46 -17.64 -5.20
N ALA A 193 4.39 -16.64 -4.31
CA ALA A 193 5.17 -16.61 -3.07
C ALA A 193 4.82 -17.75 -2.10
N PHE A 194 3.67 -18.41 -2.27
CA PHE A 194 3.23 -19.52 -1.42
C PHE A 194 3.59 -20.91 -1.96
N TYR A 195 4.19 -20.99 -3.16
CA TYR A 195 4.62 -22.28 -3.72
C TYR A 195 5.60 -23.07 -2.81
N PRO A 196 6.59 -22.44 -2.14
CA PRO A 196 7.50 -23.16 -1.25
C PRO A 196 6.80 -23.87 -0.08
N ILE A 197 5.79 -23.23 0.52
CA ILE A 197 5.05 -23.85 1.63
C ILE A 197 4.16 -25.00 1.15
N ILE A 198 3.62 -24.92 -0.06
CA ILE A 198 2.87 -26.04 -0.67
C ILE A 198 3.79 -27.25 -0.86
N ILE A 199 4.99 -27.05 -1.42
CA ILE A 199 5.99 -28.13 -1.56
C ILE A 199 6.34 -28.71 -0.18
N ALA A 200 6.62 -27.85 0.80
CA ALA A 200 6.98 -28.29 2.14
C ALA A 200 5.88 -29.16 2.77
N ILE A 201 4.61 -28.76 2.65
CA ILE A 201 3.47 -29.57 3.12
C ILE A 201 3.43 -30.92 2.40
N CYS A 202 3.65 -30.97 1.08
CA CYS A 202 3.67 -32.22 0.33
C CYS A 202 4.83 -33.14 0.72
N GLN A 203 5.99 -32.60 1.07
CA GLN A 203 7.20 -33.37 1.39
C GLN A 203 7.23 -33.87 2.83
N VAL A 204 6.93 -33.00 3.79
CA VAL A 204 7.07 -33.33 5.23
C VAL A 204 5.73 -33.56 5.94
N GLY A 205 4.61 -33.30 5.27
CA GLY A 205 3.27 -33.39 5.83
C GLY A 205 2.89 -32.18 6.68
N TRP A 206 1.58 -31.98 6.88
CA TRP A 206 1.04 -30.78 7.54
C TRP A 206 1.60 -30.51 8.94
N LYS A 207 1.64 -31.53 9.80
CA LYS A 207 2.05 -31.35 11.21
C LYS A 207 3.48 -30.84 11.31
N ARG A 208 4.39 -31.43 10.53
CA ARG A 208 5.80 -31.05 10.51
C ARG A 208 5.99 -29.71 9.81
N ALA A 209 5.32 -29.49 8.67
CA ALA A 209 5.37 -28.20 7.97
C ALA A 209 4.84 -27.05 8.84
N ASN A 210 3.86 -27.30 9.71
CA ASN A 210 3.36 -26.29 10.63
C ASN A 210 4.36 -25.92 11.72
N ILE A 211 5.06 -26.91 12.27
CA ILE A 211 6.09 -26.69 13.31
C ILE A 211 7.33 -26.05 12.71
N GLU A 212 7.80 -26.55 11.57
CA GLU A 212 9.07 -26.13 10.97
C GLU A 212 8.94 -24.85 10.14
N TYR A 213 7.77 -24.59 9.54
CA TYR A 213 7.59 -23.50 8.58
C TYR A 213 6.38 -22.60 8.87
N GLY A 214 5.62 -22.83 9.94
CA GLY A 214 4.45 -21.99 10.25
C GLY A 214 3.32 -22.09 9.22
N ALA A 215 3.07 -23.28 8.65
CA ALA A 215 2.04 -23.52 7.63
C ALA A 215 0.65 -22.92 7.94
N SER A 216 0.18 -22.95 9.20
CA SER A 216 -1.08 -22.33 9.59
C SER A 216 -1.10 -20.81 9.41
N SER A 217 0.02 -20.14 9.73
CA SER A 217 0.20 -18.70 9.53
C SER A 217 0.18 -18.35 8.04
N TYR A 218 0.84 -19.16 7.20
CA TYR A 218 0.76 -19.00 5.73
C TYR A 218 -0.69 -19.15 5.22
N MET A 219 -1.42 -20.15 5.70
CA MET A 219 -2.84 -20.34 5.34
C MET A 219 -3.69 -19.15 5.77
N LEU A 220 -3.47 -18.62 6.98
CA LEU A 220 -4.17 -17.43 7.47
C LEU A 220 -3.86 -16.20 6.61
N THR A 221 -2.59 -15.99 6.23
CA THR A 221 -2.21 -14.91 5.30
C THR A 221 -2.97 -15.02 3.98
N ILE A 222 -3.05 -16.22 3.38
CA ILE A 222 -3.77 -16.44 2.11
C ILE A 222 -5.25 -16.04 2.25
N ILE A 223 -5.91 -16.48 3.33
CA ILE A 223 -7.32 -16.15 3.60
C ILE A 223 -7.51 -14.63 3.71
N ILE A 224 -6.65 -13.96 4.48
CA ILE A 224 -6.71 -12.50 4.67
C ILE A 224 -6.54 -11.79 3.32
N TYR A 225 -5.53 -12.15 2.53
CA TYR A 225 -5.30 -11.55 1.21
C TYR A 225 -6.47 -11.75 0.25
N LEU A 226 -7.07 -12.94 0.22
CA LEU A 226 -8.25 -13.21 -0.61
C LEU A 226 -9.45 -12.36 -0.19
N ILE A 227 -9.70 -12.24 1.12
CA ILE A 227 -10.76 -11.36 1.64
C ILE A 227 -10.47 -9.91 1.27
N SER A 228 -9.24 -9.42 1.47
CA SER A 228 -8.85 -8.04 1.16
C SER A 228 -9.01 -7.71 -0.32
N VAL A 229 -8.51 -8.56 -1.23
CA VAL A 229 -8.67 -8.39 -2.68
C VAL A 229 -10.15 -8.42 -3.07
N THR A 230 -10.94 -9.29 -2.45
CA THR A 230 -12.37 -9.37 -2.74
C THR A 230 -13.08 -8.09 -2.35
N ILE A 231 -12.84 -7.58 -1.14
CA ILE A 231 -13.36 -6.28 -0.66
C ILE A 231 -12.98 -5.15 -1.62
N TYR A 232 -11.71 -5.09 -2.05
CA TYR A 232 -11.22 -4.10 -3.03
C TYR A 232 -11.93 -4.21 -4.39
N ALA A 233 -12.11 -5.43 -4.89
CA ALA A 233 -12.69 -5.68 -6.20
C ALA A 233 -14.18 -5.30 -6.24
N ILE A 234 -14.94 -5.64 -5.21
CA ILE A 234 -16.39 -5.37 -5.12
C ILE A 234 -16.71 -3.97 -4.59
N ARG A 235 -15.70 -3.22 -4.12
CA ARG A 235 -15.84 -1.86 -3.57
C ARG A 235 -16.75 -1.80 -2.33
N PHE A 236 -16.68 -2.80 -1.46
CA PHE A 236 -17.44 -2.81 -0.21
C PHE A 236 -16.65 -2.07 0.89
N PRO A 237 -17.28 -1.23 1.73
CA PRO A 237 -18.72 -0.97 1.86
C PRO A 237 -19.26 0.22 1.06
N GLU A 238 -18.43 0.98 0.35
CA GLU A 238 -18.88 2.19 -0.33
C GLU A 238 -19.90 1.92 -1.45
N ALA A 239 -19.81 0.77 -2.13
CA ALA A 239 -20.82 0.32 -3.08
C ALA A 239 -22.18 0.02 -2.41
N TRP A 240 -22.18 -0.35 -1.13
CA TRP A 240 -23.39 -0.64 -0.38
C TRP A 240 -24.07 0.63 0.12
N LYS A 241 -23.30 1.63 0.57
CA LYS A 241 -23.83 2.95 0.97
C LYS A 241 -22.96 4.08 0.38
N PRO A 242 -23.25 4.49 -0.87
CA PRO A 242 -22.52 5.55 -1.55
C PRO A 242 -22.53 6.87 -0.75
N GLY A 243 -21.41 7.59 -0.78
CA GLY A 243 -21.22 8.86 -0.06
C GLY A 243 -20.93 8.76 1.45
N GLN A 244 -21.18 7.61 2.09
CA GLN A 244 -20.96 7.48 3.55
C GLN A 244 -19.51 7.18 3.92
N PHE A 245 -18.73 6.68 2.97
CA PHE A 245 -17.35 6.22 3.19
C PHE A 245 -16.33 7.09 2.44
N ASP A 246 -16.70 8.35 2.15
CA ASP A 246 -15.91 9.29 1.33
C ASP A 246 -14.52 9.58 1.89
N ILE A 247 -14.35 9.55 3.21
CA ILE A 247 -13.05 9.79 3.88
C ILE A 247 -12.53 8.52 4.58
N TRP A 248 -13.40 7.77 5.24
CA TRP A 248 -13.00 6.65 6.10
C TRP A 248 -13.78 5.37 5.77
N GLY A 249 -13.09 4.24 5.86
CA GLY A 249 -13.72 2.91 5.77
C GLY A 249 -14.01 2.44 4.35
N GLN A 250 -13.55 3.15 3.31
CA GLN A 250 -13.64 2.70 1.93
C GLN A 250 -12.83 1.41 1.70
N SER A 251 -13.26 0.61 0.72
CA SER A 251 -12.65 -0.68 0.34
C SER A 251 -11.14 -0.61 0.13
N HIS A 252 -10.64 0.50 -0.42
CA HIS A 252 -9.22 0.73 -0.66
C HIS A 252 -8.41 0.81 0.65
N GLN A 253 -8.96 1.46 1.68
CA GLN A 253 -8.34 1.53 3.00
C GLN A 253 -8.36 0.16 3.69
N LEU A 254 -9.49 -0.54 3.62
CA LEU A 254 -9.63 -1.89 4.18
C LEU A 254 -8.69 -2.89 3.51
N PHE A 255 -8.50 -2.76 2.19
CA PHE A 255 -7.52 -3.51 1.43
C PHE A 255 -6.11 -3.29 1.98
N HIS A 256 -5.67 -2.05 2.13
CA HIS A 256 -4.35 -1.75 2.69
C HIS A 256 -4.16 -2.33 4.09
N ILE A 257 -5.14 -2.15 4.98
CA ILE A 257 -5.08 -2.70 6.34
C ILE A 257 -4.91 -4.23 6.28
N GLY A 258 -5.72 -4.92 5.48
CA GLY A 258 -5.61 -6.37 5.34
C GLY A 258 -4.29 -6.85 4.74
N MET A 259 -3.74 -6.14 3.74
CA MET A 259 -2.42 -6.43 3.17
C MET A 259 -1.33 -6.33 4.23
N VAL A 260 -1.39 -5.34 5.13
CA VAL A 260 -0.38 -5.14 6.20
C VAL A 260 -0.48 -6.22 7.28
N ILE A 261 -1.70 -6.58 7.67
CA ILE A 261 -1.93 -7.68 8.63
C ILE A 261 -1.39 -8.99 8.04
N GLY A 262 -1.77 -9.32 6.81
CA GLY A 262 -1.32 -10.55 6.15
C GLY A 262 0.20 -10.59 5.97
N LEU A 263 0.83 -9.46 5.63
CA LEU A 263 2.28 -9.35 5.50
C LEU A 263 2.99 -9.54 6.85
N THR A 264 2.43 -9.01 7.94
CA THR A 264 2.97 -9.20 9.29
C THR A 264 2.94 -10.67 9.70
N ILE A 265 1.84 -11.37 9.43
CA ILE A 265 1.69 -12.81 9.71
C ILE A 265 2.64 -13.64 8.85
N HIS A 266 2.76 -13.30 7.56
CA HIS A 266 3.66 -13.96 6.62
C HIS A 266 5.12 -13.82 7.05
N PHE A 267 5.52 -12.60 7.47
CA PHE A 267 6.85 -12.35 8.03
C PHE A 267 7.11 -13.20 9.28
N GLY A 268 6.13 -13.31 10.18
CA GLY A 268 6.21 -14.19 11.34
C GLY A 268 6.42 -15.67 10.97
N ALA A 269 5.65 -16.19 10.00
CA ALA A 269 5.80 -17.56 9.51
C ALA A 269 7.19 -17.81 8.91
N PHE A 270 7.68 -16.86 8.14
CA PHE A 270 9.04 -16.89 7.60
C PHE A 270 10.09 -16.93 8.71
N MET A 271 9.94 -16.11 9.76
CA MET A 271 10.87 -16.13 10.89
C MET A 271 10.85 -17.46 11.66
N THR A 272 9.71 -18.14 11.76
CA THR A 272 9.64 -19.51 12.30
C THR A 272 10.54 -20.46 11.52
N ALA A 273 10.48 -20.40 10.18
CA ALA A 273 11.32 -21.22 9.33
C ALA A 273 12.82 -20.91 9.48
N VAL A 274 13.17 -19.62 9.59
CA VAL A 274 14.55 -19.17 9.82
C VAL A 274 15.07 -19.66 11.17
N ASP A 275 14.32 -19.43 12.25
CA ASP A 275 14.72 -19.83 13.60
C ASP A 275 14.89 -21.36 13.66
N GLN A 276 13.99 -22.13 13.04
CA GLN A 276 14.10 -23.59 13.00
C GLN A 276 15.34 -24.06 12.22
N PHE A 277 15.70 -23.40 11.14
CA PHE A 277 16.89 -23.77 10.37
C PHE A 277 18.18 -23.57 11.18
N TYR A 278 18.29 -22.40 11.82
CA TYR A 278 19.49 -22.06 12.57
C TYR A 278 19.60 -22.78 13.91
N SER A 279 18.47 -23.06 14.57
CA SER A 279 18.49 -23.88 15.78
C SER A 279 19.05 -25.28 15.52
N VAL A 280 18.69 -25.89 14.39
CA VAL A 280 19.22 -27.19 13.96
C VAL A 280 20.68 -27.09 13.51
N LYS A 281 21.03 -26.04 12.75
CA LYS A 281 22.38 -25.88 12.20
C LYS A 281 23.43 -25.60 13.28
N ASP A 282 23.10 -24.75 14.25
CA ASP A 282 24.02 -24.32 15.30
C ASP A 282 23.95 -25.24 16.53
N GLY A 283 23.16 -26.33 16.47
CA GLY A 283 23.07 -27.34 17.53
C GLY A 283 22.40 -26.83 18.80
N VAL A 284 21.50 -25.86 18.69
CA VAL A 284 20.75 -25.27 19.81
C VAL A 284 19.56 -26.16 20.24
N CYS A 285 19.21 -27.16 19.43
CA CYS A 285 18.17 -28.17 19.69
C CYS A 285 18.69 -29.60 19.43
#